data_AF-A0A9W2VJ43-F1
#
_entry.id   AF-A0A9W2VJ43-F1
#
_cell.length_a   1.000
_cell.length_b   1.000
_cell.length_c   1.000
_cell.angle_alpha   90.00
_cell.angle_beta   90.00
_cell.angle_gamma   90.00
#
_symmetry.space_group_name_H-M   'P 1'
#
loop_
_entity.id
_entity.type
_entity.pdbx_description
1 polymer ?
#
loop_
_entity_poly.entity_id
_entity_poly.type
_entity_poly.pdbx_seq_one_letter_code
_entity_poly.pdbx_strand_id
1 'polypeptide(L)'
;MTTVTVTTEVPPRGKIEDNSAFYESTSAQIIEETEYVKKIRTTLEKIRNQIFKDEVGRNSTNHKLETKHCPNIHSGSGSEMDPSYCSLHLLVERMKGKDLKLLEMNKENEVLKIKLEASREAGAAALRNVAQRLFEIYQTQSEEVRKKHEDDKHFLKVNKLEKEQQLKQHVENLNQVAEKLEEKHNQITELENLVQRMEKEKRTLLEKKLSLENKLLQLQSNATYAKSCHDLQMEIALLQEQTSHLQFVIHSQHQNLRSVIQEMEGLKTNLKEQDKRIENLKEKVNILEAQREKQSVSRQWAERGRRRIQSGLQAVSAEPEVGLELTNHRILT
;
A
#
# COMPACT_ATOMS: atom_id res chain seq x y z
N MET A 1 -39.15 -27.80 12.04
CA MET A 1 -39.50 -26.40 11.68
C MET A 1 -39.23 -25.52 12.89
N THR A 2 -38.01 -24.98 13.00
CA THR A 2 -37.70 -23.89 13.93
C THR A 2 -36.57 -23.08 13.30
N THR A 3 -36.89 -21.89 12.80
CA THR A 3 -35.95 -20.93 12.21
C THR A 3 -35.55 -19.93 13.29
N VAL A 4 -34.26 -19.82 13.58
CA VAL A 4 -33.69 -18.77 14.43
C VAL A 4 -32.73 -17.94 13.58
N THR A 5 -33.17 -16.75 13.23
CA THR A 5 -32.38 -15.66 12.67
C THR A 5 -31.63 -14.94 13.79
N VAL A 6 -30.30 -14.91 13.73
CA VAL A 6 -29.46 -14.07 14.59
C VAL A 6 -28.93 -12.91 13.76
N THR A 7 -29.48 -11.72 14.00
CA THR A 7 -28.96 -10.43 13.58
C THR A 7 -27.80 -10.05 14.47
N THR A 8 -26.62 -9.84 13.89
CA THR A 8 -25.49 -9.20 14.57
C THR A 8 -25.20 -7.87 13.87
N GLU A 9 -25.73 -6.81 14.47
CA GLU A 9 -25.39 -5.42 14.19
C GLU A 9 -23.92 -5.17 14.58
N VAL A 10 -23.09 -4.70 13.64
CA VAL A 10 -21.74 -4.19 13.89
C VAL A 10 -21.66 -2.77 13.31
N PRO A 11 -21.12 -1.77 14.04
CA PRO A 11 -21.30 -0.35 13.73
C PRO A 11 -20.55 0.08 12.46
N PRO A 12 -20.98 1.16 11.78
CA PRO A 12 -20.25 1.71 10.65
C PRO A 12 -18.94 2.33 11.17
N ARG A 13 -17.84 1.63 10.93
CA ARG A 13 -16.48 2.08 11.27
C ARG A 13 -16.19 3.36 10.48
N GLY A 14 -15.79 4.39 11.22
CA GLY A 14 -15.70 5.77 10.78
C GLY A 14 -14.95 5.99 9.47
N LYS A 15 -15.44 7.00 8.74
CA LYS A 15 -14.77 7.66 7.63
C LYS A 15 -13.35 8.03 8.05
N ILE A 16 -12.36 7.33 7.52
CA ILE A 16 -11.03 7.88 7.37
C ILE A 16 -11.13 8.68 6.08
N GLU A 17 -11.23 10.00 6.23
CA GLU A 17 -10.93 10.94 5.16
C GLU A 17 -9.51 10.67 4.71
N ASP A 18 -9.40 9.93 3.60
CA ASP A 18 -8.19 9.90 2.80
C ASP A 18 -7.95 11.32 2.27
N ASN A 19 -7.24 12.13 3.05
CA ASN A 19 -6.61 13.37 2.62
C ASN A 19 -5.43 13.07 1.66
N SER A 20 -5.64 12.18 0.70
CA SER A 20 -4.67 11.78 -0.33
C SER A 20 -5.07 12.30 -1.73
N ALA A 21 -6.05 13.20 -1.82
CA ALA A 21 -6.49 13.81 -3.07
C ALA A 21 -5.90 15.22 -3.33
N PHE A 22 -4.75 15.56 -2.74
CA PHE A 22 -4.22 16.93 -2.81
C PHE A 22 -3.22 17.24 -3.91
N TYR A 23 -2.93 16.31 -4.84
CA TYR A 23 -2.10 16.64 -6.00
C TYR A 23 -2.47 15.87 -7.27
N GLU A 24 -3.74 15.57 -7.45
CA GLU A 24 -4.28 15.34 -8.79
C GLU A 24 -4.86 16.67 -9.26
N SER A 25 -3.98 17.58 -9.71
CA SER A 25 -4.40 18.85 -10.29
C SER A 25 -5.34 18.54 -11.45
N THR A 26 -6.62 18.81 -11.23
CA THR A 26 -7.67 18.58 -12.22
C THR A 26 -7.29 19.37 -13.47
N SER A 27 -7.54 18.84 -14.68
CA SER A 27 -7.15 19.51 -15.93
C SER A 27 -7.60 20.97 -16.01
N ALA A 28 -8.74 21.29 -15.39
CA ALA A 28 -9.26 22.64 -15.22
C ALA A 28 -8.31 23.58 -14.44
N GLN A 29 -7.66 23.09 -13.39
CA GLN A 29 -6.73 23.85 -12.55
C GLN A 29 -5.42 24.16 -13.29
N ILE A 30 -4.92 23.22 -14.10
CA ILE A 30 -3.76 23.44 -14.97
C ILE A 30 -4.08 24.48 -16.05
N ILE A 31 -5.29 24.46 -16.61
CA ILE A 31 -5.75 25.46 -17.58
C ILE A 31 -5.84 26.85 -16.91
N GLU A 32 -6.39 26.95 -15.71
CA GLU A 32 -6.48 28.21 -14.98
C GLU A 32 -5.10 28.79 -14.63
N GLU A 33 -4.19 27.96 -14.12
CA GLU A 33 -2.82 28.39 -13.81
C GLU A 33 -2.06 28.83 -15.07
N THR A 34 -2.26 28.15 -16.21
CA THR A 34 -1.62 28.55 -17.47
C THR A 34 -2.19 29.85 -18.03
N GLU A 35 -3.49 30.13 -17.87
CA GLU A 35 -4.09 31.43 -18.21
C GLU A 35 -3.61 32.55 -17.27
N TYR A 36 -3.46 32.28 -15.97
CA TYR A 36 -2.89 33.22 -15.01
C TYR A 36 -1.44 33.59 -15.38
N VAL A 37 -0.62 32.60 -15.72
CA VAL A 37 0.76 32.81 -16.19
C VAL A 37 0.80 33.63 -17.49
N LYS A 38 -0.13 33.41 -18.44
CA LYS A 38 -0.25 34.26 -19.64
C LYS A 38 -0.59 35.71 -19.28
N LYS A 39 -1.47 35.93 -18.30
CA LYS A 39 -1.84 37.27 -17.83
C LYS A 39 -0.68 38.00 -17.16
N ILE A 40 0.14 37.30 -16.36
CA ILE A 40 1.37 37.85 -15.81
C ILE A 40 2.35 38.21 -16.94
N ARG A 41 2.57 37.31 -17.90
CA ARG A 41 3.50 37.53 -19.01
C ARG A 41 3.11 38.74 -19.86
N THR A 42 1.83 38.88 -20.19
CA THR A 42 1.32 40.05 -20.93
C THR A 42 1.47 41.35 -20.14
N THR A 43 1.34 41.30 -18.81
CA THR A 43 1.55 42.47 -17.94
C THR A 43 3.02 42.86 -17.87
N LEU A 44 3.92 41.88 -17.69
CA LEU A 44 5.37 42.12 -17.72
C LEU A 44 5.84 42.63 -19.09
N GLU A 45 5.26 42.14 -20.19
CA GLU A 45 5.53 42.62 -21.54
C GLU A 45 5.04 44.07 -21.75
N LYS A 46 3.90 44.46 -21.16
CA LYS A 46 3.46 45.87 -21.16
C LYS A 46 4.41 46.76 -20.37
N ILE A 47 4.86 46.33 -19.20
CA ILE A 47 5.84 47.05 -18.38
C ILE A 47 7.16 47.20 -19.14
N ARG A 48 7.65 46.12 -19.77
CA ARG A 48 8.83 46.16 -20.64
C ARG A 48 8.65 47.18 -21.76
N ASN A 49 7.55 47.12 -22.49
CA ASN A 49 7.29 48.06 -23.57
C ASN A 49 7.14 49.51 -23.07
N GLN A 50 6.69 49.73 -21.85
CA GLN A 50 6.63 51.07 -21.25
C GLN A 50 8.01 51.60 -20.88
N ILE A 51 8.87 50.77 -20.30
CA ILE A 51 10.25 51.12 -19.94
C ILE A 51 11.10 51.37 -21.20
N PHE A 52 10.94 50.53 -22.23
CA PHE A 52 11.80 50.59 -23.42
C PHE A 52 11.25 51.44 -24.58
N LYS A 53 9.95 51.81 -24.58
CA LYS A 53 9.44 52.83 -25.54
C LYS A 53 9.70 54.26 -25.07
N ASP A 54 9.84 54.50 -23.77
CA ASP A 54 10.12 55.84 -23.23
C ASP A 54 11.58 56.29 -23.36
N GLU A 55 12.51 55.38 -23.69
CA GLU A 55 13.93 55.71 -23.92
C GLU A 55 14.26 56.11 -25.38
N VAL A 56 13.47 55.69 -26.38
CA VAL A 56 13.73 55.99 -27.80
C VAL A 56 12.97 57.23 -28.30
N GLY A 57 11.96 57.71 -27.57
CA GLY A 57 11.04 58.77 -28.02
C GLY A 57 11.07 60.09 -27.25
N ARG A 58 11.99 60.29 -26.29
CA ARG A 58 11.99 61.48 -25.41
C ARG A 58 13.19 62.41 -25.59
N ASN A 59 13.77 62.42 -26.79
CA ASN A 59 14.69 63.47 -27.19
C ASN A 59 13.93 64.41 -28.13
N SER A 60 13.81 65.68 -27.74
CA SER A 60 13.19 66.80 -28.48
C SER A 60 11.67 66.97 -28.29
N THR A 61 11.23 67.57 -27.19
CA THR A 61 10.20 68.65 -27.19
C THR A 61 9.94 69.19 -25.77
N ASN A 62 10.63 70.30 -25.48
CA ASN A 62 10.22 71.43 -24.63
C ASN A 62 9.63 71.19 -23.23
N HIS A 63 10.42 71.53 -22.20
CA HIS A 63 9.91 72.38 -21.11
C HIS A 63 10.89 73.50 -20.77
N LYS A 64 10.69 74.60 -21.49
CA LYS A 64 11.06 75.97 -21.13
C LYS A 64 10.27 76.35 -19.88
N LEU A 65 10.95 76.54 -18.75
CA LEU A 65 10.48 77.35 -17.62
C LEU A 65 11.27 78.67 -17.73
N GLU A 66 10.83 79.63 -18.55
CA GLU A 66 9.94 80.72 -18.13
C GLU A 66 10.40 81.34 -16.80
N THR A 67 11.53 82.04 -16.88
CA THR A 67 11.84 83.20 -16.05
C THR A 67 10.72 84.23 -16.22
N LYS A 68 9.67 84.16 -15.38
CA LYS A 68 8.60 85.16 -15.35
C LYS A 68 8.74 86.09 -14.15
N HIS A 69 8.88 87.34 -14.53
CA HIS A 69 9.00 88.59 -13.79
C HIS A 69 7.66 89.06 -13.19
N CYS A 70 7.75 89.89 -12.12
CA CYS A 70 6.94 91.10 -11.76
C CYS A 70 6.18 91.03 -10.42
N PRO A 71 5.92 92.18 -9.72
CA PRO A 71 6.21 93.60 -10.05
C PRO A 71 6.76 94.48 -8.87
N ASN A 72 7.41 95.62 -9.17
CA ASN A 72 7.23 96.93 -8.47
C ASN A 72 8.15 97.99 -9.13
N ILE A 73 7.67 98.90 -9.97
CA ILE A 73 7.08 100.22 -9.66
C ILE A 73 8.06 101.22 -8.99
N HIS A 74 8.47 102.16 -9.84
CA HIS A 74 8.82 103.59 -9.65
C HIS A 74 10.02 104.02 -8.80
N SER A 75 11.01 104.53 -9.55
CA SER A 75 11.46 105.93 -9.55
C SER A 75 11.51 106.70 -8.23
N GLY A 76 12.70 107.16 -7.88
CA GLY A 76 12.86 108.54 -7.40
C GLY A 76 13.78 108.75 -6.21
N SER A 77 14.90 109.42 -6.49
CA SER A 77 15.63 110.33 -5.60
C SER A 77 16.53 109.71 -4.52
N GLY A 78 17.70 110.32 -4.40
CA GLY A 78 18.86 109.76 -3.72
C GLY A 78 18.92 110.01 -2.22
N SER A 79 19.76 109.20 -1.58
CA SER A 79 20.54 109.54 -0.40
C SER A 79 21.56 108.42 -0.17
N GLU A 80 22.83 108.76 -0.11
CA GLU A 80 23.92 107.88 0.32
C GLU A 80 23.71 107.44 1.78
N MET A 81 23.71 106.13 2.05
CA MET A 81 24.12 105.53 3.33
C MET A 81 24.35 104.01 3.16
N ASP A 82 25.42 103.50 3.76
CA ASP A 82 26.00 102.14 3.61
C ASP A 82 25.04 100.94 3.90
N PRO A 83 24.86 99.97 2.97
CA PRO A 83 23.97 98.82 3.13
C PRO A 83 24.67 97.47 3.47
N SER A 84 25.80 97.48 4.18
CA SER A 84 26.63 96.26 4.35
C SER A 84 26.31 95.42 5.61
N TYR A 85 25.86 96.04 6.71
CA TYR A 85 25.72 95.33 8.00
C TYR A 85 24.44 94.48 8.13
N CYS A 86 23.32 94.93 7.54
CA CYS A 86 22.05 94.17 7.57
C CYS A 86 22.04 92.96 6.62
N SER A 87 22.83 93.01 5.55
CA SER A 87 22.96 91.91 4.57
C SER A 87 23.74 90.72 5.14
N LEU A 88 24.80 90.99 5.91
CA LEU A 88 25.64 89.96 6.54
C LEU A 88 24.91 89.21 7.66
N HIS A 89 24.13 89.92 8.49
CA HIS A 89 23.30 89.30 9.53
C HIS A 89 22.28 88.31 8.96
N LEU A 90 21.56 88.71 7.90
CA LEU A 90 20.56 87.89 7.23
C LEU A 90 21.15 86.59 6.63
N LEU A 91 22.39 86.65 6.14
CA LEU A 91 23.11 85.50 5.61
C LEU A 91 23.50 84.50 6.71
N VAL A 92 23.93 84.99 7.88
CA VAL A 92 24.29 84.15 9.03
C VAL A 92 23.05 83.43 9.59
N GLU A 93 21.90 84.10 9.70
CA GLU A 93 20.65 83.44 10.12
C GLU A 93 20.19 82.38 9.11
N ARG A 94 20.30 82.67 7.80
CA ARG A 94 20.02 81.70 6.74
C ARG A 94 20.96 80.48 6.82
N MET A 95 22.24 80.70 7.15
CA MET A 95 23.22 79.63 7.32
C MET A 95 22.87 78.75 8.51
N LYS A 96 22.60 79.35 9.68
CA LYS A 96 22.14 78.63 10.88
C LYS A 96 20.86 77.82 10.62
N GLY A 97 19.91 78.38 9.88
CA GLY A 97 18.68 77.67 9.50
C GLY A 97 18.96 76.47 8.57
N LYS A 98 19.91 76.61 7.64
CA LYS A 98 20.37 75.49 6.79
C LYS A 98 21.09 74.42 7.59
N ASP A 99 21.95 74.81 8.55
CA ASP A 99 22.67 73.87 9.42
C ASP A 99 21.72 73.08 10.32
N LEU A 100 20.70 73.74 10.86
CA LEU A 100 19.65 73.06 11.65
C LEU A 100 18.88 72.04 10.79
N LYS A 101 18.55 72.41 9.55
CA LYS A 101 17.88 71.50 8.60
C LYS A 101 18.77 70.32 8.20
N LEU A 102 20.07 70.55 8.03
CA LEU A 102 21.05 69.50 7.75
C LEU A 102 21.16 68.53 8.94
N LEU A 103 21.20 69.05 10.17
CA LEU A 103 21.22 68.23 11.38
C LEU A 103 19.96 67.36 11.51
N GLU A 104 18.78 67.90 11.18
CA GLU A 104 17.53 67.16 11.18
C GLU A 104 17.51 66.07 10.10
N MET A 105 17.93 66.39 8.87
CA MET A 105 18.09 65.40 7.80
C MET A 105 19.11 64.31 8.16
N ASN A 106 20.18 64.65 8.86
CA ASN A 106 21.18 63.67 9.29
C ASN A 106 20.61 62.71 10.34
N LYS A 107 19.81 63.21 11.30
CA LYS A 107 19.09 62.36 12.27
C LYS A 107 18.09 61.44 11.57
N GLU A 108 17.37 61.95 10.58
CA GLU A 108 16.44 61.14 9.78
C GLU A 108 17.17 60.03 9.01
N ASN A 109 18.32 60.34 8.39
CA ASN A 109 19.15 59.35 7.69
C ASN A 109 19.63 58.22 8.63
N GLU A 110 20.07 58.54 9.85
CA GLU A 110 20.45 57.52 10.84
C GLU A 110 19.26 56.62 11.23
N VAL A 111 18.07 57.20 11.42
CA VAL A 111 16.85 56.42 11.68
C VAL A 111 16.48 55.53 10.49
N LEU A 112 16.60 56.04 9.26
CA LEU A 112 16.33 55.26 8.05
C LEU A 112 17.32 54.11 7.89
N LYS A 113 18.59 54.31 8.22
CA LYS A 113 19.61 53.27 8.22
C LYS A 113 19.27 52.13 9.19
N ILE A 114 18.90 52.47 10.43
CA ILE A 114 18.47 51.48 11.44
C ILE A 114 17.23 50.72 10.96
N LYS A 115 16.23 51.41 10.39
CA LYS A 115 15.02 50.76 9.85
C LYS A 115 15.34 49.82 8.70
N LEU A 116 16.26 50.20 7.81
CA LEU A 116 16.70 49.37 6.69
C LEU A 116 17.41 48.11 7.20
N GLU A 117 18.32 48.25 8.16
CA GLU A 117 19.03 47.13 8.79
C GLU A 117 18.05 46.20 9.53
N ALA A 118 17.11 46.75 10.30
CA ALA A 118 16.08 45.97 10.99
C ALA A 118 15.15 45.21 10.01
N SER A 119 14.75 45.84 8.90
CA SER A 119 13.95 45.20 7.86
C SER A 119 14.72 44.07 7.17
N ARG A 120 16.01 44.27 6.88
CA ARG A 120 16.89 43.24 6.33
C ARG A 120 17.06 42.06 7.28
N GLU A 121 17.32 42.31 8.56
CA GLU A 121 17.46 41.25 9.57
C GLU A 121 16.14 40.51 9.80
N ALA A 122 15.01 41.20 9.85
CA ALA A 122 13.69 40.58 9.94
C ALA A 122 13.42 39.66 8.72
N GLY A 123 13.78 40.12 7.51
CA GLY A 123 13.69 39.31 6.29
C GLY A 123 14.58 38.07 6.33
N ALA A 124 15.84 38.22 6.75
CA ALA A 124 16.77 37.09 6.88
C ALA A 124 16.34 36.09 7.97
N ALA A 125 15.79 36.58 9.10
CA ALA A 125 15.22 35.74 10.15
C ALA A 125 13.99 34.98 9.66
N ALA A 126 13.10 35.61 8.89
CA ALA A 126 11.95 34.94 8.30
C ALA A 126 12.36 33.81 7.34
N LEU A 127 13.36 34.05 6.48
CA LEU A 127 13.90 33.03 5.58
C LEU A 127 14.53 31.86 6.34
N ARG A 128 15.34 32.14 7.37
CA ARG A 128 15.91 31.09 8.24
C ARG A 128 14.81 30.26 8.91
N ASN A 129 13.76 30.89 9.42
CA ASN A 129 12.66 30.20 10.07
C ASN A 129 11.89 29.29 9.10
N VAL A 130 11.59 29.77 7.90
CA VAL A 130 10.92 28.98 6.86
C VAL A 130 11.80 27.80 6.43
N ALA A 131 13.09 28.02 6.21
CA ALA A 131 14.03 26.96 5.83
C ALA A 131 14.14 25.88 6.92
N GLN A 132 14.25 26.29 8.18
CA GLN A 132 14.30 25.37 9.33
C GLN A 132 13.01 24.55 9.44
N ARG A 133 11.84 25.19 9.38
CA ARG A 133 10.54 24.49 9.43
C ARG A 133 10.39 23.49 8.30
N LEU A 134 10.78 23.87 7.08
CA LEU A 134 10.72 22.98 5.92
C LEU A 134 11.61 21.74 6.13
N PHE A 135 12.82 21.93 6.66
CA PHE A 135 13.73 20.84 6.97
C PHE A 135 13.17 19.91 8.06
N GLU A 136 12.65 20.49 9.15
CA GLU A 136 12.02 19.73 10.25
C GLU A 136 10.84 18.90 9.75
N ILE A 137 9.98 19.48 8.90
CA ILE A 137 8.84 18.78 8.30
C ILE A 137 9.33 17.62 7.42
N TYR A 138 10.31 17.87 6.54
CA TYR A 138 10.86 16.83 5.67
C TYR A 138 11.49 15.69 6.47
N GLN A 139 12.28 16.02 7.50
CA GLN A 139 12.91 15.03 8.37
C GLN A 139 11.85 14.20 9.10
N THR A 140 10.86 14.84 9.71
CA THR A 140 9.78 14.16 10.43
C THR A 140 9.00 13.23 9.50
N GLN A 141 8.63 13.69 8.30
CA GLN A 141 7.93 12.89 7.31
C GLN A 141 8.78 11.69 6.84
N SER A 142 10.07 11.90 6.59
CA SER A 142 10.98 10.83 6.18
C SER A 142 11.10 9.75 7.26
N GLU A 143 11.26 10.17 8.52
CA GLU A 143 11.36 9.26 9.67
C GLU A 143 10.05 8.49 9.91
N GLU A 144 8.90 9.14 9.78
CA GLU A 144 7.60 8.50 9.91
C GLU A 144 7.38 7.44 8.82
N VAL A 145 7.68 7.76 7.56
CA VAL A 145 7.58 6.80 6.44
C VAL A 145 8.53 5.61 6.65
N ARG A 146 9.76 5.87 7.09
CA ARG A 146 10.73 4.80 7.41
C ARG A 146 10.22 3.91 8.54
N LYS A 147 9.67 4.50 9.61
CA LYS A 147 9.12 3.74 10.73
C LYS A 147 7.95 2.87 10.30
N LYS A 148 6.97 3.44 9.57
CA LYS A 148 5.84 2.69 9.00
C LYS A 148 6.33 1.52 8.13
N HIS A 149 7.35 1.74 7.31
CA HIS A 149 7.92 0.68 6.48
C HIS A 149 8.53 -0.48 7.29
N GLU A 150 9.28 -0.18 8.36
CA GLU A 150 9.82 -1.23 9.23
C GLU A 150 8.72 -1.95 10.02
N ASP A 151 7.70 -1.22 10.49
CA ASP A 151 6.52 -1.81 11.15
C ASP A 151 5.77 -2.76 10.19
N ASP A 152 5.52 -2.33 8.94
CA ASP A 152 4.88 -3.15 7.90
C ASP A 152 5.70 -4.40 7.58
N LYS A 153 7.03 -4.26 7.49
CA LYS A 153 7.96 -5.37 7.24
C LYS A 153 7.95 -6.37 8.40
N HIS A 154 7.93 -5.89 9.64
CA HIS A 154 7.79 -6.75 10.82
C HIS A 154 6.43 -7.46 10.82
N PHE A 155 5.35 -6.74 10.59
CA PHE A 155 4.00 -7.29 10.49
C PHE A 155 3.90 -8.38 9.42
N LEU A 156 4.43 -8.13 8.21
CA LEU A 156 4.49 -9.11 7.12
C LEU A 156 5.29 -10.36 7.53
N LYS A 157 6.41 -10.20 8.24
CA LYS A 157 7.23 -11.32 8.72
C LYS A 157 6.48 -12.18 9.74
N VAL A 158 5.80 -11.56 10.70
CA VAL A 158 4.99 -12.26 11.70
C VAL A 158 3.82 -13.00 11.03
N ASN A 159 3.08 -12.33 10.14
CA ASN A 159 1.97 -12.93 9.41
C ASN A 159 2.45 -14.13 8.56
N LYS A 160 3.58 -14.00 7.86
CA LYS A 160 4.18 -15.11 7.13
C LYS A 160 4.43 -16.33 8.04
N LEU A 161 5.07 -16.13 9.19
CA LEU A 161 5.35 -17.21 10.14
C LEU A 161 4.07 -17.86 10.67
N GLU A 162 3.05 -17.06 10.99
CA GLU A 162 1.75 -17.57 11.44
C GLU A 162 1.08 -18.43 10.35
N LYS A 163 1.12 -17.99 9.09
CA LYS A 163 0.58 -18.76 7.95
C LYS A 163 1.37 -20.04 7.69
N GLU A 164 2.69 -20.01 7.81
CA GLU A 164 3.54 -21.21 7.74
C GLU A 164 3.21 -22.21 8.85
N GLN A 165 2.97 -21.73 10.08
CA GLN A 165 2.57 -22.59 11.19
C GLN A 165 1.18 -23.20 10.98
N GLN A 166 0.20 -22.40 10.51
CA GLN A 166 -1.14 -22.89 10.16
C GLN A 166 -1.05 -23.97 9.07
N LEU A 167 -0.23 -23.77 8.04
CA LEU A 167 -0.01 -24.76 6.98
C LEU A 167 0.59 -26.05 7.55
N LYS A 168 1.60 -25.95 8.43
CA LYS A 168 2.20 -27.12 9.08
C LYS A 168 1.17 -27.93 9.88
N GLN A 169 0.31 -27.25 10.65
CA GLN A 169 -0.77 -27.92 11.38
C GLN A 169 -1.77 -28.62 10.45
N HIS A 170 -2.11 -27.99 9.31
CA HIS A 170 -2.98 -28.61 8.32
C HIS A 170 -2.36 -29.86 7.68
N VAL A 171 -1.07 -29.83 7.37
CA VAL A 171 -0.33 -30.99 6.85
C VAL A 171 -0.33 -32.13 7.88
N GLU A 172 -0.06 -31.83 9.14
CA GLU A 172 -0.11 -32.82 10.23
C GLU A 172 -1.50 -33.46 10.35
N ASN A 173 -2.56 -32.64 10.33
CA ASN A 173 -3.93 -33.15 10.37
C ASN A 173 -4.27 -34.04 9.15
N LEU A 174 -3.76 -33.69 7.96
CA LEU A 174 -3.94 -34.50 6.75
C LEU A 174 -3.22 -35.85 6.86
N ASN A 175 -2.00 -35.87 7.40
CA ASN A 175 -1.27 -37.11 7.65
C ASN A 175 -2.04 -38.02 8.61
N GLN A 176 -2.58 -37.48 9.70
CA GLN A 176 -3.41 -38.25 10.64
C GLN A 176 -4.68 -38.83 9.99
N VAL A 177 -5.30 -38.09 9.06
CA VAL A 177 -6.44 -38.60 8.29
C VAL A 177 -6.01 -39.70 7.32
N ALA A 178 -4.86 -39.57 6.68
CA ALA A 178 -4.31 -40.58 5.79
C ALA A 178 -3.95 -41.88 6.53
N GLU A 179 -3.30 -41.79 7.69
CA GLU A 179 -3.01 -42.95 8.55
C GLU A 179 -4.28 -43.68 8.98
N LYS A 180 -5.29 -42.94 9.45
CA LYS A 180 -6.60 -43.53 9.81
C LYS A 180 -7.28 -44.19 8.61
N LEU A 181 -7.15 -43.62 7.43
CA LEU A 181 -7.71 -44.19 6.20
C LEU A 181 -7.04 -45.52 5.85
N GLU A 182 -5.71 -45.58 5.97
CA GLU A 182 -4.93 -46.81 5.77
C GLU A 182 -5.28 -47.88 6.81
N GLU A 183 -5.39 -47.50 8.09
CA GLU A 183 -5.80 -48.41 9.16
C GLU A 183 -7.19 -49.02 8.87
N LYS A 184 -8.15 -48.17 8.47
CA LYS A 184 -9.50 -48.64 8.08
C LYS A 184 -9.47 -49.54 6.85
N HIS A 185 -8.56 -49.30 5.91
CA HIS A 185 -8.37 -50.18 4.76
C HIS A 185 -7.86 -51.57 5.15
N ASN A 186 -6.87 -51.61 6.03
CA ASN A 186 -6.36 -52.88 6.56
C ASN A 186 -7.46 -53.64 7.32
N GLN A 187 -8.25 -52.94 8.16
CA GLN A 187 -9.40 -53.54 8.87
C GLN A 187 -10.44 -54.14 7.91
N ILE A 188 -10.74 -53.47 6.80
CA ILE A 188 -11.65 -54.00 5.76
C ILE A 188 -11.08 -55.29 5.16
N THR A 189 -9.81 -55.27 4.75
CA THR A 189 -9.16 -56.46 4.16
C THR A 189 -9.16 -57.65 5.11
N GLU A 190 -8.90 -57.43 6.41
CA GLU A 190 -8.96 -58.47 7.42
C GLU A 190 -10.37 -59.06 7.59
N LEU A 191 -11.39 -58.20 7.68
CA LEU A 191 -12.79 -58.61 7.79
C LEU A 191 -13.29 -59.35 6.55
N GLU A 192 -12.91 -58.90 5.35
CA GLU A 192 -13.22 -59.59 4.09
C GLU A 192 -12.62 -61.00 4.06
N ASN A 193 -11.35 -61.13 4.45
CA ASN A 193 -10.68 -62.43 4.55
C ASN A 193 -11.35 -63.35 5.60
N LEU A 194 -11.77 -62.80 6.74
CA LEU A 194 -12.49 -63.55 7.77
C LEU A 194 -13.82 -64.08 7.24
N VAL A 195 -14.65 -63.20 6.67
CA VAL A 195 -15.93 -63.55 6.06
C VAL A 195 -15.75 -64.61 4.97
N GLN A 196 -14.74 -64.46 4.11
CA GLN A 196 -14.46 -65.43 3.06
C GLN A 196 -14.10 -66.82 3.61
N ARG A 197 -13.35 -66.91 4.71
CA ARG A 197 -13.05 -68.18 5.38
C ARG A 197 -14.30 -68.81 5.98
N MET A 198 -15.13 -68.02 6.65
CA MET A 198 -16.40 -68.50 7.22
C MET A 198 -17.37 -68.99 6.13
N GLU A 199 -17.45 -68.29 4.99
CA GLU A 199 -18.26 -68.73 3.83
C GLU A 199 -17.72 -70.01 3.18
N LYS A 200 -16.40 -70.26 3.24
CA LYS A 200 -15.81 -71.55 2.83
C LYS A 200 -16.23 -72.66 3.80
N GLU A 201 -16.11 -72.42 5.10
CA GLU A 201 -16.50 -73.38 6.14
C GLU A 201 -18.01 -73.71 6.10
N LYS A 202 -18.86 -72.70 5.90
CA LYS A 202 -20.30 -72.91 5.72
C LYS A 202 -20.59 -73.85 4.54
N ARG A 203 -19.90 -73.68 3.42
CA ARG A 203 -20.04 -74.56 2.24
C ARG A 203 -19.62 -75.98 2.55
N THR A 204 -18.49 -76.19 3.22
CA THR A 204 -18.03 -77.55 3.58
C THR A 204 -18.98 -78.24 4.56
N LEU A 205 -19.55 -77.51 5.52
CA LEU A 205 -20.58 -78.05 6.43
C LEU A 205 -21.87 -78.44 5.69
N LEU A 206 -22.32 -77.62 4.74
CA LEU A 206 -23.49 -77.92 3.89
C LEU A 206 -23.25 -79.14 3.00
N GLU A 207 -22.07 -79.25 2.38
CA GLU A 207 -21.68 -80.42 1.58
C GLU A 207 -21.64 -81.71 2.43
N LYS A 208 -21.07 -81.64 3.64
CA LYS A 208 -21.05 -82.76 4.58
C LYS A 208 -22.48 -83.17 4.97
N LYS A 209 -23.34 -82.20 5.32
CA LYS A 209 -24.74 -82.44 5.65
C LYS A 209 -25.46 -83.17 4.53
N LEU A 210 -25.32 -82.69 3.29
CA LEU A 210 -25.93 -83.30 2.10
C LEU A 210 -25.42 -84.73 1.85
N SER A 211 -24.14 -85.01 2.12
CA SER A 211 -23.60 -86.37 2.07
C SER A 211 -24.26 -87.30 3.09
N LEU A 212 -24.49 -86.84 4.33
CA LEU A 212 -25.16 -87.62 5.37
C LEU A 212 -26.65 -87.84 5.06
N GLU A 213 -27.34 -86.83 4.54
CA GLU A 213 -28.73 -86.95 4.09
C GLU A 213 -28.88 -88.02 3.00
N ASN A 214 -27.97 -88.05 2.03
CA ASN A 214 -27.96 -89.09 1.00
C ASN A 214 -27.70 -90.50 1.57
N LYS A 215 -26.77 -90.62 2.53
CA LYS A 215 -26.52 -91.90 3.22
C LYS A 215 -27.74 -92.35 4.03
N LEU A 216 -28.42 -91.43 4.70
CA LEU A 216 -29.65 -91.69 5.45
C LEU A 216 -30.75 -92.21 4.51
N LEU A 217 -30.95 -91.57 3.35
CA LEU A 217 -31.90 -92.03 2.33
C LEU A 217 -31.60 -93.45 1.83
N GLN A 218 -30.32 -93.78 1.62
CA GLN A 218 -29.90 -95.12 1.22
C GLN A 218 -30.15 -96.16 2.32
N LEU A 219 -29.88 -95.84 3.59
CA LEU A 219 -30.08 -96.77 4.70
C LEU A 219 -31.56 -96.96 5.06
N GLN A 220 -32.39 -95.93 4.91
CA GLN A 220 -33.84 -96.01 5.12
C GLN A 220 -34.55 -96.97 4.16
N SER A 221 -33.94 -97.30 3.02
CA SER A 221 -34.44 -98.34 2.12
C SER A 221 -34.29 -99.78 2.67
N ASN A 222 -33.51 -99.97 3.75
CA ASN A 222 -33.24 -101.26 4.39
C ASN A 222 -33.61 -101.23 5.88
N ALA A 223 -34.67 -101.95 6.28
CA ALA A 223 -35.27 -101.90 7.62
C ALA A 223 -34.36 -102.39 8.80
N THR A 224 -33.20 -102.98 8.52
CA THR A 224 -32.30 -103.58 9.52
C THR A 224 -31.39 -102.59 10.25
N TYR A 225 -31.30 -101.32 9.82
CA TYR A 225 -30.30 -100.35 10.31
C TYR A 225 -30.85 -99.17 11.13
N ALA A 226 -31.97 -99.35 11.85
CA ALA A 226 -32.69 -98.27 12.56
C ALA A 226 -31.81 -97.41 13.49
N LYS A 227 -30.87 -98.01 14.24
CA LYS A 227 -29.95 -97.27 15.13
C LYS A 227 -28.99 -96.36 14.36
N SER A 228 -28.40 -96.87 13.28
CA SER A 228 -27.51 -96.09 12.41
C SER A 228 -28.23 -94.94 11.71
N CYS A 229 -29.51 -95.12 11.34
CA CYS A 229 -30.33 -94.04 10.81
C CYS A 229 -30.57 -92.93 11.84
N HIS A 230 -30.83 -93.30 13.10
CA HIS A 230 -31.01 -92.33 14.18
C HIS A 230 -29.72 -91.54 14.46
N ASP A 231 -28.57 -92.21 14.52
CA ASP A 231 -27.26 -91.57 14.73
C ASP A 231 -26.94 -90.56 13.60
N LEU A 232 -27.21 -90.94 12.33
CA LEU A 232 -27.07 -90.04 11.18
C LEU A 232 -28.01 -88.84 11.27
N GLN A 233 -29.25 -89.05 11.72
CA GLN A 233 -30.24 -87.99 11.86
C GLN A 233 -29.84 -86.98 12.95
N MET A 234 -29.23 -87.45 14.05
CA MET A 234 -28.61 -86.58 15.05
C MET A 234 -27.43 -85.79 14.48
N GLU A 235 -26.53 -86.41 13.71
CA GLU A 235 -25.40 -85.70 13.09
C GLU A 235 -25.87 -84.63 12.09
N ILE A 236 -26.90 -84.91 11.29
CA ILE A 236 -27.52 -83.94 10.38
C ILE A 236 -28.12 -82.75 11.14
N ALA A 237 -28.81 -83.00 12.26
CA ALA A 237 -29.37 -81.94 13.09
C ALA A 237 -28.28 -81.04 13.69
N LEU A 238 -27.18 -81.64 14.17
CA LEU A 238 -26.03 -80.92 14.70
C LEU A 238 -25.33 -80.07 13.62
N LEU A 239 -25.12 -80.61 12.41
CA LEU A 239 -24.58 -79.84 11.29
C LEU A 239 -25.51 -78.70 10.86
N GLN A 240 -26.83 -78.90 10.95
CA GLN A 240 -27.79 -77.85 10.67
C GLN A 240 -27.70 -76.71 11.69
N GLU A 241 -27.59 -77.02 12.99
CA GLU A 241 -27.38 -76.03 14.04
C GLU A 241 -26.07 -75.26 13.86
N GLN A 242 -24.96 -75.97 13.59
CA GLN A 242 -23.66 -75.35 13.30
C GLN A 242 -23.72 -74.41 12.09
N THR A 243 -24.41 -74.83 11.03
CA THR A 243 -24.60 -74.00 9.82
C THR A 243 -25.41 -72.75 10.13
N SER A 244 -26.50 -72.88 10.92
CA SER A 244 -27.33 -71.75 11.34
C SER A 244 -26.56 -70.76 12.21
N HIS A 245 -25.78 -71.25 13.18
CA HIS A 245 -24.93 -70.41 14.02
C HIS A 245 -23.87 -69.68 13.19
N LEU A 246 -23.16 -70.40 12.31
CA LEU A 246 -22.14 -69.79 11.46
C LEU A 246 -22.74 -68.72 10.54
N GLN A 247 -23.93 -68.95 9.99
CA GLN A 247 -24.66 -67.97 9.19
C GLN A 247 -25.00 -66.70 9.97
N PHE A 248 -25.38 -66.82 11.25
CA PHE A 248 -25.61 -65.66 12.12
C PHE A 248 -24.32 -64.85 12.33
N VAL A 249 -23.20 -65.51 12.63
CA VAL A 249 -21.91 -64.83 12.80
C VAL A 249 -21.47 -64.14 11.51
N ILE A 250 -21.60 -64.81 10.35
CA ILE A 250 -21.31 -64.22 9.03
C ILE A 250 -22.13 -62.95 8.82
N HIS A 251 -23.43 -62.97 9.15
CA HIS A 251 -24.30 -61.81 9.01
C HIS A 251 -23.82 -60.63 9.88
N SER A 252 -23.45 -60.89 11.13
CA SER A 252 -22.88 -59.88 12.03
C SER A 252 -21.56 -59.32 11.50
N GLN A 253 -20.68 -60.17 10.97
CA GLN A 253 -19.40 -59.73 10.40
C GLN A 253 -19.59 -58.88 9.13
N HIS A 254 -20.54 -59.24 8.27
CA HIS A 254 -20.92 -58.39 7.13
C HIS A 254 -21.46 -57.03 7.57
N GLN A 255 -22.23 -56.98 8.66
CA GLN A 255 -22.74 -55.72 9.18
C GLN A 255 -21.61 -54.83 9.71
N ASN A 256 -20.63 -55.41 10.41
CA ASN A 256 -19.43 -54.70 10.83
C ASN A 256 -18.63 -54.18 9.63
N LEU A 257 -18.36 -55.04 8.65
CA LEU A 257 -17.66 -54.67 7.42
C LEU A 257 -18.34 -53.48 6.71
N ARG A 258 -19.68 -53.48 6.60
CA ARG A 258 -20.44 -52.35 6.05
C ARG A 258 -20.23 -51.05 6.84
N SER A 259 -20.19 -51.12 8.17
CA SER A 259 -19.92 -49.96 9.03
C SER A 259 -18.53 -49.38 8.78
N VAL A 260 -17.50 -50.23 8.73
CA VAL A 260 -16.11 -49.79 8.48
C VAL A 260 -15.95 -49.20 7.08
N ILE A 261 -16.59 -49.80 6.06
CA ILE A 261 -16.65 -49.23 4.70
C ILE A 261 -17.27 -47.83 4.73
N GLN A 262 -18.39 -47.65 5.42
CA GLN A 262 -19.06 -46.35 5.52
C GLN A 262 -18.19 -45.30 6.21
N GLU A 263 -17.47 -45.67 7.27
CA GLU A 263 -16.50 -44.79 7.93
C GLU A 263 -15.37 -44.36 6.97
N MET A 264 -14.80 -45.32 6.22
CA MET A 264 -13.79 -45.05 5.21
C MET A 264 -14.29 -44.11 4.12
N GLU A 265 -15.51 -44.33 3.60
CA GLU A 265 -16.13 -43.45 2.62
C GLU A 265 -16.31 -42.04 3.16
N GLY A 266 -16.71 -41.90 4.43
CA GLY A 266 -16.76 -40.62 5.13
C GLY A 266 -15.41 -39.91 5.14
N LEU A 267 -14.34 -40.58 5.57
CA LEU A 267 -12.98 -40.03 5.55
C LEU A 267 -12.54 -39.61 4.14
N LYS A 268 -12.83 -40.43 3.12
CA LYS A 268 -12.54 -40.13 1.71
C LYS A 268 -13.28 -38.89 1.21
N THR A 269 -14.54 -38.68 1.63
CA THR A 269 -15.27 -37.45 1.27
C THR A 269 -14.68 -36.21 1.93
N ASN A 270 -14.27 -36.30 3.20
CA ASN A 270 -13.59 -35.20 3.90
C ASN A 270 -12.26 -34.84 3.21
N LEU A 271 -11.46 -35.85 2.84
CA LEU A 271 -10.21 -35.64 2.10
C LEU A 271 -10.46 -34.88 0.79
N LYS A 272 -11.47 -35.29 0.01
CA LYS A 272 -11.87 -34.58 -1.22
C LYS A 272 -12.30 -33.14 -0.97
N GLU A 273 -12.92 -32.84 0.17
CA GLU A 273 -13.29 -31.47 0.54
C GLU A 273 -12.03 -30.64 0.89
N GLN A 274 -11.07 -31.21 1.61
CA GLN A 274 -9.79 -30.57 1.87
C GLN A 274 -9.03 -30.29 0.57
N ASP A 275 -9.00 -31.23 -0.38
CA ASP A 275 -8.37 -31.03 -1.69
C ASP A 275 -8.98 -29.86 -2.45
N LYS A 276 -10.31 -29.73 -2.47
CA LYS A 276 -10.99 -28.57 -3.06
C LYS A 276 -10.61 -27.26 -2.38
N ARG A 277 -10.49 -27.27 -1.05
CA ARG A 277 -10.06 -26.09 -0.28
C ARG A 277 -8.61 -25.71 -0.60
N ILE A 278 -7.72 -26.69 -0.71
CA ILE A 278 -6.33 -26.48 -1.14
C ILE A 278 -6.30 -25.85 -2.53
N GLU A 279 -7.11 -26.35 -3.47
CA GLU A 279 -7.14 -25.82 -4.84
C GLU A 279 -7.63 -24.36 -4.89
N ASN A 280 -8.67 -24.01 -4.13
CA ASN A 280 -9.15 -22.62 -4.00
C ASN A 280 -8.07 -21.70 -3.38
N LEU A 281 -7.36 -22.18 -2.36
CA LEU A 281 -6.27 -21.43 -1.75
C LEU A 281 -5.09 -21.24 -2.72
N LYS A 282 -4.73 -22.25 -3.51
CA LYS A 282 -3.72 -22.12 -4.57
C LYS A 282 -4.12 -21.07 -5.60
N GLU A 283 -5.37 -21.04 -6.05
CA GLU A 283 -5.86 -20.03 -6.98
C GLU A 283 -5.73 -18.61 -6.40
N LYS A 284 -6.11 -18.41 -5.12
CA LYS A 284 -5.94 -17.13 -4.43
C LYS A 284 -4.47 -16.72 -4.33
N VAL A 285 -3.57 -17.66 -4.01
CA VAL A 285 -2.12 -17.40 -3.96
C VAL A 285 -1.63 -16.98 -5.34
N ASN A 286 -2.00 -17.69 -6.41
CA ASN A 286 -1.62 -17.34 -7.78
C ASN A 286 -2.10 -15.92 -8.18
N ILE A 287 -3.33 -15.55 -7.83
CA ILE A 287 -3.86 -14.19 -8.08
C ILE A 287 -3.04 -13.14 -7.32
N LEU A 288 -2.77 -13.38 -6.04
CA LEU A 288 -1.99 -12.45 -5.20
C LEU A 288 -0.53 -12.33 -5.67
N GLU A 289 0.09 -13.44 -6.10
CA GLU A 289 1.43 -13.44 -6.69
C GLU A 289 1.47 -12.66 -8.00
N ALA A 290 0.49 -12.86 -8.89
CA ALA A 290 0.39 -12.09 -10.13
C ALA A 290 0.19 -10.58 -9.85
N GLN A 291 -0.59 -10.23 -8.82
CA GLN A 291 -0.76 -8.84 -8.40
C GLN A 291 0.54 -8.27 -7.81
N ARG A 292 1.26 -9.03 -7.00
CA ARG A 292 2.57 -8.65 -6.44
C ARG A 292 3.60 -8.43 -7.56
N GLU A 293 3.63 -9.30 -8.57
CA GLU A 293 4.51 -9.19 -9.73
C GLU A 293 4.23 -7.89 -10.50
N LYS A 294 2.96 -7.60 -10.78
CA LYS A 294 2.54 -6.32 -11.42
C LYS A 294 2.98 -5.10 -10.61
N GLN A 295 2.81 -5.14 -9.28
CA GLN A 295 3.27 -4.06 -8.41
C GLN A 295 4.79 -3.94 -8.39
N SER A 296 5.53 -5.05 -8.41
CA SER A 296 6.99 -5.08 -8.51
C SER A 296 7.47 -4.41 -9.79
N VAL A 297 6.88 -4.76 -10.94
CA VAL A 297 7.18 -4.14 -12.23
C VAL A 297 6.89 -2.64 -12.18
N SER A 298 5.74 -2.22 -11.64
CA SER A 298 5.41 -0.80 -11.47
C SER A 298 6.44 -0.04 -10.61
N ARG A 299 6.89 -0.64 -9.49
CA ARG A 299 7.95 -0.07 -8.65
C ARG A 299 9.27 0.06 -9.40
N GLN A 300 9.66 -0.95 -10.18
CA GLN A 300 10.87 -0.91 -11.00
C GLN A 300 10.83 0.21 -12.05
N TRP A 301 9.67 0.44 -12.69
CA TRP A 301 9.47 1.56 -13.61
C TRP A 301 9.61 2.92 -12.90
N ALA A 302 8.98 3.08 -11.75
CA ALA A 302 9.09 4.29 -10.95
C ALA A 302 10.55 4.56 -10.51
N GLU A 303 11.27 3.52 -10.12
CA GLU A 303 12.67 3.61 -9.70
C GLU A 303 13.62 3.90 -10.86
N ARG A 304 13.37 3.34 -12.05
CA ARG A 304 14.08 3.71 -13.29
C ARG A 304 13.80 5.15 -13.69
N GLY A 305 12.57 5.64 -13.49
CA GLY A 305 12.21 7.05 -13.66
C GLY A 305 13.02 7.96 -12.73
N ARG A 306 13.02 7.66 -11.42
CA ARG A 306 13.80 8.40 -10.42
C ARG A 306 15.30 8.43 -10.73
N ARG A 307 15.90 7.29 -11.10
CA ARG A 307 17.33 7.24 -11.47
C ARG A 307 17.66 8.11 -12.69
N ARG A 308 16.78 8.16 -13.69
CA ARG A 308 16.95 9.06 -14.85
C ARG A 308 16.91 10.53 -14.46
N ILE A 309 15.95 10.90 -13.62
CA ILE A 309 15.82 12.28 -13.12
C ILE A 309 17.07 12.65 -12.31
N GLN A 310 17.53 11.79 -11.42
CA GLN A 310 18.73 12.01 -10.62
C GLN A 310 20.00 12.16 -11.46
N SER A 311 20.15 11.36 -12.52
CA SER A 311 21.25 11.50 -13.49
C SER A 311 21.16 12.79 -14.31
N GLY A 312 19.96 13.22 -14.69
CA GLY A 312 19.74 14.49 -15.40
C GLY A 312 20.04 15.71 -14.53
N LEU A 313 19.66 15.68 -13.26
CA LEU A 313 20.03 16.70 -12.26
C LEU A 313 21.54 16.78 -12.04
N GLN A 314 22.24 15.64 -12.01
CA GLN A 314 23.71 15.60 -11.93
C GLN A 314 24.37 16.16 -13.20
N ALA A 315 23.81 15.90 -14.38
CA ALA A 315 24.33 16.42 -15.65
C ALA A 315 24.13 17.94 -15.79
N VAL A 316 22.98 18.48 -15.36
CA VAL A 316 22.72 19.93 -15.33
C VAL A 316 23.60 20.65 -14.31
N SER A 317 23.93 20.00 -13.19
CA SER A 317 24.85 20.55 -12.19
C SER A 317 26.32 20.52 -12.63
N ALA A 318 26.65 19.92 -13.80
CA ALA A 318 27.99 19.73 -14.30
C ALA A 318 28.30 20.52 -15.60
N GLU A 319 27.45 21.45 -16.03
CA GLU A 319 27.81 22.37 -17.11
C GLU A 319 28.95 23.31 -16.68
N PRO A 320 30.05 23.43 -17.46
CA PRO A 320 31.16 24.30 -17.10
C PRO A 320 30.81 25.76 -17.35
N GLU A 321 31.18 26.63 -16.40
CA GLU A 321 31.17 28.08 -16.56
C GLU A 321 31.90 28.46 -17.87
N VAL A 322 31.14 28.98 -18.83
CA VAL A 322 31.70 29.59 -20.04
C VAL A 322 32.30 30.93 -19.61
N GLY A 323 33.62 30.94 -19.40
CA GLY A 323 34.40 32.13 -19.13
C GLY A 323 34.26 33.15 -20.26
N LEU A 324 33.71 34.31 -19.94
CA LEU A 324 33.75 35.52 -20.76
C LEU A 324 35.19 36.07 -20.76
N GLU A 325 36.04 35.64 -21.69
CA GLU A 325 37.30 36.34 -21.98
C GLU A 325 37.01 37.62 -22.76
N LEU A 326 37.07 38.76 -22.06
CA LEU A 326 37.21 40.08 -22.65
C LEU A 326 38.61 40.22 -23.26
N THR A 327 38.69 40.17 -24.59
CA THR A 327 39.90 40.45 -25.36
C THR A 327 40.27 41.94 -25.28
N ASN A 328 41.24 42.26 -24.42
CA ASN A 328 41.96 43.53 -24.44
C ASN A 328 42.93 43.57 -25.63
N HIS A 329 42.57 44.26 -26.71
CA HIS A 329 43.54 44.61 -27.75
C HIS A 329 44.42 45.78 -27.29
N ARG A 330 45.67 45.43 -26.98
CA ARG A 330 46.77 46.35 -26.71
C ARG A 330 47.40 46.74 -28.06
N ILE A 331 47.23 47.99 -28.46
CA ILE A 331 47.92 48.60 -29.62
C ILE A 331 49.33 49.00 -29.18
N LEU A 332 50.33 48.29 -29.70
CA LEU A 332 51.75 48.65 -29.84
C LEU A 332 52.18 47.90 -31.12
N THR A 333 52.71 48.48 -32.20
CA THR A 333 53.57 49.66 -32.39
C THR A 333 53.42 50.10 -33.84
#